data_AF-A0A4R4Q538-F1
#
_entry.id   AF-A0A4R4Q538-F1
#
_cell.length_a   1.000
_cell.length_b   1.000
_cell.length_c   1.000
_cell.angle_alpha   90.00
_cell.angle_beta   90.00
_cell.angle_gamma   90.00
#
_symmetry.space_group_name_H-M   'P 1'
#
loop_
_entity.id
_entity.type
_entity.pdbx_description
1 polymer ?
#
loop_
_entity_poly.entity_id
_entity_poly.type
_entity_poly.pdbx_seq_one_letter_code
_entity_poly.pdbx_strand_id
1 'polypeptide(L)'
;MQDGLLLDAEEERAYRLLVGLSAARSTELAEVAQLAPQEAVEVLQRLQAKGLVAISPSADEPVFRALPPDVALGTTLLRRQESLEAARKTVAVLSEEFRASASRRDAHHLVEVVVGAAALRERLRDLQESAREEILWFCRANPLAMQGAENTEEYGALSRGVRYRAIYERALLETPGELDTIAEGISWGEEARTLPTLPVRLAIVDRATAVCPLVRDDELGIGEPTAAVISRGQLLDAVLALFESHWEMATPVTMHSGGEPATGVLDDHERFLLSLLVAGVPDKSIASQLGISRRTVQRRLDRLMVLAGVDTRTGLSYQAARRNWI
;
A
#
# COMPACT_ATOMS: atom_id res chain seq x y z
N MET A 1 -19.17 -10.05 27.96
CA MET A 1 -19.12 -9.10 26.83
C MET A 1 -20.33 -9.40 25.97
N GLN A 2 -21.45 -8.70 26.19
CA GLN A 2 -22.61 -8.77 25.30
C GLN A 2 -22.55 -7.59 24.32
N ASP A 3 -22.87 -7.93 23.08
CA ASP A 3 -22.79 -7.27 21.78
C ASP A 3 -22.74 -5.74 21.65
N GLY A 4 -21.85 -5.32 20.75
CA GLY A 4 -21.60 -3.94 20.32
C GLY A 4 -22.59 -3.38 19.29
N LEU A 5 -23.78 -3.94 19.13
CA LEU A 5 -24.78 -3.38 18.22
C LEU A 5 -25.41 -2.10 18.80
N LEU A 6 -25.61 -1.07 17.96
CA LEU A 6 -26.29 0.18 18.34
C LEU A 6 -27.78 -0.03 18.59
N LEU A 7 -28.37 -0.96 17.84
CA LEU A 7 -29.75 -1.44 17.97
C LEU A 7 -29.73 -2.96 17.83
N ASP A 8 -30.48 -3.66 18.66
CA ASP A 8 -30.75 -5.07 18.41
C ASP A 8 -31.83 -5.27 17.34
N ALA A 9 -32.05 -6.52 16.95
CA ALA A 9 -32.98 -6.87 15.88
C ALA A 9 -34.44 -6.53 16.21
N GLU A 10 -34.83 -6.50 17.48
CA GLU A 10 -36.18 -6.17 17.93
C GLU A 10 -36.41 -4.66 17.89
N GLU A 11 -35.46 -3.89 18.41
CA GLU A 11 -35.44 -2.43 18.37
C GLU A 11 -35.45 -1.90 16.94
N GLU A 12 -34.65 -2.49 16.05
CA GLU A 12 -34.60 -2.11 14.64
C GLU A 12 -35.94 -2.37 13.94
N ARG A 13 -36.54 -3.55 14.17
CA ARG A 13 -37.86 -3.89 13.60
C ARG A 13 -38.94 -2.95 14.11
N ALA A 14 -38.99 -2.71 15.43
CA ALA A 14 -39.97 -1.82 16.04
C ALA A 14 -39.82 -0.38 15.55
N TYR A 15 -38.59 0.13 15.43
CA TYR A 15 -38.34 1.47 14.91
C TYR A 15 -38.80 1.62 13.45
N ARG A 16 -38.52 0.64 12.57
CA ARG A 16 -39.01 0.67 11.18
C ARG A 16 -40.54 0.68 11.09
N LEU A 17 -41.21 -0.12 11.92
CA LEU A 17 -42.68 -0.14 11.99
C LEU A 17 -43.23 1.21 12.46
N LEU A 18 -42.60 1.82 13.47
CA LEU A 18 -43.00 3.13 13.99
C LEU A 18 -42.79 4.26 12.96
N VAL A 19 -41.74 4.19 12.14
CA VAL A 19 -41.52 5.11 11.01
C VAL A 19 -42.64 4.98 9.98
N GLY A 20 -43.04 3.75 9.64
CA GLY A 20 -44.14 3.50 8.70
C GLY A 20 -45.51 3.98 9.20
N LEU A 21 -45.76 3.86 10.51
CA LEU A 21 -47.00 4.29 11.16
C LEU A 21 -47.03 5.79 11.47
N SER A 22 -45.90 6.50 11.36
CA SER A 22 -45.68 7.90 11.77
C SER A 22 -45.83 8.18 13.27
N ALA A 23 -46.82 7.56 13.93
CA ALA A 23 -47.00 7.53 15.37
C ALA A 23 -47.85 6.31 15.74
N ALA A 24 -47.58 5.67 16.88
CA ALA A 24 -48.34 4.49 17.33
C ALA A 24 -48.42 4.42 18.85
N ARG A 25 -49.49 3.79 19.36
CA ARG A 25 -49.59 3.34 20.76
C ARG A 25 -48.80 2.04 20.94
N SER A 26 -48.47 1.70 22.18
CA SER A 26 -47.79 0.43 22.50
C SER A 26 -48.61 -0.78 22.08
N THR A 27 -49.94 -0.71 22.21
CA THR A 27 -50.90 -1.75 21.78
C THR A 27 -50.91 -1.94 20.27
N GLU A 28 -50.96 -0.85 19.50
CA GLU A 28 -50.89 -0.86 18.03
C GLU A 28 -49.55 -1.43 17.54
N LEU A 29 -48.45 -1.05 18.20
CA LEU A 29 -47.14 -1.61 17.88
C LEU A 29 -47.07 -3.11 18.21
N ALA A 30 -47.63 -3.55 19.34
CA ALA A 30 -47.66 -4.96 19.73
C ALA A 30 -48.40 -5.81 18.69
N GLU A 31 -49.55 -5.34 18.19
CA GLU A 31 -50.34 -6.02 17.16
C GLU A 31 -49.58 -6.14 15.83
N VAL A 32 -49.01 -5.03 15.36
CA VAL A 32 -48.31 -4.99 14.06
C VAL A 32 -46.98 -5.73 14.11
N ALA A 33 -46.25 -5.64 15.23
CA ALA A 33 -44.99 -6.33 15.43
C ALA A 33 -45.15 -7.80 15.85
N GLN A 34 -46.38 -8.25 16.14
CA GLN A 34 -46.70 -9.57 16.70
C GLN A 34 -45.91 -9.87 18.00
N LEU A 35 -45.74 -8.83 18.83
CA LEU A 35 -45.05 -8.92 20.12
C LEU A 35 -46.06 -9.04 21.26
N ALA A 36 -45.63 -9.60 22.39
CA ALA A 36 -46.43 -9.50 23.60
C ALA A 36 -46.58 -8.01 24.00
N PRO A 37 -47.73 -7.58 24.56
CA PRO A 37 -47.94 -6.17 24.94
C PRO A 37 -46.84 -5.62 25.86
N GLN A 38 -46.30 -6.47 26.73
CA GLN A 38 -45.24 -6.10 27.65
C GLN A 38 -43.88 -5.91 26.94
N GLU A 39 -43.55 -6.77 25.98
CA GLU A 39 -42.35 -6.66 25.16
C GLU A 39 -42.37 -5.40 24.28
N ALA A 40 -43.52 -5.05 23.71
CA ALA A 40 -43.68 -3.83 22.92
C ALA A 40 -43.41 -2.57 23.75
N VAL A 41 -43.85 -2.54 25.01
CA VAL A 41 -43.56 -1.44 25.95
C VAL A 41 -42.07 -1.38 26.27
N GLU A 42 -41.44 -2.51 26.56
CA GLU A 42 -40.00 -2.58 26.86
C GLU A 42 -39.14 -2.12 25.67
N VAL A 43 -39.45 -2.56 24.46
CA VAL A 43 -38.74 -2.14 23.24
C VAL A 43 -38.91 -0.63 23.00
N LEU A 44 -40.11 -0.08 23.17
CA LEU A 44 -40.37 1.36 23.03
C LEU A 44 -39.60 2.19 24.07
N GLN A 45 -39.51 1.70 25.31
CA GLN A 45 -38.71 2.36 26.36
C GLN A 45 -37.22 2.33 26.04
N ARG A 46 -36.70 1.23 25.50
CA ARG A 46 -35.29 1.15 25.06
C ARG A 46 -34.99 2.07 23.89
N LEU A 47 -35.89 2.14 22.90
CA LEU A 47 -35.80 3.10 21.79
C LEU A 47 -35.87 4.55 22.27
N GLN A 48 -36.73 4.84 23.26
CA GLN A 48 -36.80 6.16 23.89
C GLN A 48 -35.49 6.51 24.61
N ALA A 49 -34.90 5.58 25.36
CA ALA A 49 -33.62 5.78 26.04
C ALA A 49 -32.47 6.07 25.06
N LYS A 50 -32.56 5.57 23.83
CA LYS A 50 -31.63 5.83 22.73
C LYS A 50 -31.94 7.12 21.95
N GLY A 51 -32.97 7.87 22.35
CA GLY A 51 -33.39 9.11 21.68
C GLY A 51 -34.07 8.92 20.33
N LEU A 52 -34.41 7.67 19.97
CA LEU A 52 -35.04 7.34 18.69
C LEU A 52 -36.55 7.54 18.70
N VAL A 53 -37.15 7.68 19.87
CA VAL A 53 -38.60 7.80 20.03
C VAL A 53 -38.94 8.90 21.03
N ALA A 54 -39.91 9.74 20.67
CA ALA A 54 -40.52 10.73 21.55
C ALA A 54 -41.92 10.28 21.98
N ILE A 55 -42.28 10.57 23.23
CA ILE A 55 -43.65 10.38 23.74
C ILE A 55 -44.39 11.71 23.61
N SER A 56 -45.54 11.69 22.93
CA SER A 56 -46.51 12.78 22.98
C SER A 56 -47.61 12.43 23.99
N PRO A 57 -47.87 13.29 24.98
CA PRO A 57 -48.99 13.09 25.89
C PRO A 57 -50.32 13.23 25.12
N SER A 58 -51.17 12.22 25.24
CA SER A 58 -52.55 12.23 24.74
C SER A 58 -53.50 11.93 25.91
N ALA A 59 -54.75 12.34 25.80
CA ALA A 59 -55.73 12.30 26.89
C ALA A 59 -56.06 10.87 27.38
N ASP A 60 -55.90 9.85 26.53
CA ASP A 60 -56.18 8.44 26.87
C ASP A 60 -54.92 7.61 27.09
N GLU A 61 -53.98 7.60 26.14
CA GLU A 61 -52.79 6.72 26.17
C GLU A 61 -51.58 7.40 25.49
N PRO A 62 -50.34 7.25 26.02
CA PRO A 62 -49.15 7.82 25.40
C PRO A 62 -48.94 7.34 23.96
N VAL A 63 -48.69 8.29 23.06
CA VAL A 63 -48.40 8.02 21.66
C VAL A 63 -46.91 8.19 21.40
N PHE A 64 -46.29 7.18 20.79
CA PHE A 64 -44.87 7.16 20.47
C PHE A 64 -44.65 7.61 19.03
N ARG A 65 -43.64 8.45 18.79
CA ARG A 65 -43.25 8.94 17.47
C ARG A 65 -41.77 8.69 17.22
N ALA A 66 -41.43 8.16 16.05
CA ALA A 66 -40.04 8.01 15.63
C ALA A 66 -39.36 9.38 15.41
N LEU A 67 -38.15 9.52 15.92
CA LEU A 67 -37.26 10.66 15.68
C LEU A 67 -36.15 10.28 14.70
N PRO A 68 -35.59 11.25 13.94
CA PRO A 68 -34.48 10.98 13.00
C PRO A 68 -33.29 10.30 13.68
N PRO A 69 -32.80 9.16 13.13
CA PRO A 69 -31.79 8.35 13.79
C PRO A 69 -30.38 8.94 13.67
N ASP A 70 -30.14 9.78 12.66
CA ASP A 70 -28.90 10.53 12.46
C ASP A 70 -28.63 11.49 13.62
N VAL A 71 -29.67 12.18 14.12
CA VAL A 71 -29.56 13.07 15.28
C VAL A 71 -29.39 12.28 16.56
N ALA A 72 -30.15 11.19 16.74
CA ALA A 72 -30.16 10.39 17.97
C ALA A 72 -28.90 9.52 18.14
N LEU A 73 -28.44 8.89 17.06
CA LEU A 73 -27.31 7.95 17.07
C LEU A 73 -25.99 8.60 16.66
N GLY A 74 -26.02 9.74 15.94
CA GLY A 74 -24.83 10.41 15.43
C GLY A 74 -23.82 10.77 16.53
N THR A 75 -24.28 11.30 17.67
CA THR A 75 -23.39 11.63 18.80
C THR A 75 -22.78 10.39 19.44
N THR A 76 -23.52 9.28 19.46
CA THR A 76 -23.05 8.00 20.03
C THR A 76 -22.02 7.34 19.11
N LEU A 77 -22.26 7.40 17.79
CA LEU A 77 -21.32 6.97 16.76
C LEU A 77 -20.02 7.78 16.83
N LEU A 78 -20.12 9.10 16.90
CA LEU A 78 -18.96 9.98 17.00
C LEU A 78 -18.12 9.66 18.25
N ARG A 79 -18.75 9.53 19.43
CA ARG A 79 -18.05 9.14 20.67
C ARG A 79 -17.40 7.76 20.57
N ARG A 80 -18.04 6.78 19.93
CA ARG A 80 -17.44 5.46 19.70
C ARG A 80 -16.22 5.57 18.79
N GLN A 81 -16.29 6.38 17.74
CA GLN A 81 -15.17 6.62 16.84
C GLN A 81 -14.01 7.32 17.58
N GLU A 82 -14.28 8.39 18.32
CA GLU A 82 -13.29 9.10 19.13
C GLU A 82 -12.65 8.16 20.17
N SER A 83 -13.45 7.32 20.83
CA SER A 83 -12.94 6.33 21.78
C SER A 83 -12.04 5.31 21.09
N LEU A 84 -12.37 4.89 19.87
CA LEU A 84 -11.58 3.94 19.09
C LEU A 84 -10.28 4.58 18.59
N GLU A 85 -10.32 5.84 18.17
CA GLU A 85 -9.13 6.62 17.82
C GLU A 85 -8.22 6.87 19.02
N ALA A 86 -8.78 7.19 20.18
CA ALA A 86 -8.05 7.35 21.43
C ALA A 86 -7.41 6.03 21.88
N ALA A 87 -8.13 4.91 21.79
CA ALA A 87 -7.60 3.58 22.06
C ALA A 87 -6.46 3.23 21.10
N ARG A 88 -6.62 3.47 19.80
CA ARG A 88 -5.56 3.30 18.79
C ARG A 88 -4.33 4.14 19.11
N LYS A 89 -4.51 5.41 19.48
CA LYS A 89 -3.40 6.29 19.89
C LYS A 89 -2.68 5.75 21.11
N THR A 90 -3.42 5.24 22.08
CA THR A 90 -2.87 4.64 23.31
C THR A 90 -2.05 3.39 22.98
N VAL A 91 -2.58 2.51 22.14
CA VAL A 91 -1.85 1.32 21.66
C VAL A 91 -0.58 1.71 20.92
N ALA A 92 -0.62 2.75 20.07
CA ALA A 92 0.55 3.24 19.36
C ALA A 92 1.65 3.74 20.31
N VAL A 93 1.28 4.55 21.32
CA VAL A 93 2.21 5.05 22.35
C VAL A 93 2.80 3.90 23.16
N LEU A 94 1.96 2.99 23.66
CA LEU A 94 2.42 1.83 24.43
C LEU A 94 3.33 0.90 23.60
N SER A 95 3.04 0.75 22.30
CA SER A 95 3.90 -0.01 21.38
C SER A 95 5.26 0.66 21.20
N GLU A 96 5.29 1.99 21.12
CA GLU A 96 6.53 2.76 21.02
C GLU A 96 7.34 2.69 22.32
N GLU A 97 6.71 2.85 23.48
CA GLU A 97 7.35 2.67 24.79
C GLU A 97 7.88 1.26 24.99
N PHE A 98 7.09 0.24 24.60
CA PHE A 98 7.51 -1.16 24.64
C PHE A 98 8.72 -1.39 23.73
N ARG A 99 8.73 -0.90 22.48
CA ARG A 99 9.89 -0.99 21.59
C ARG A 99 11.12 -0.25 22.14
N ALA A 100 10.94 0.95 22.69
CA ALA A 100 12.03 1.74 23.27
C ALA A 100 12.64 1.11 24.53
N SER A 101 11.83 0.36 25.30
CA SER A 101 12.29 -0.41 26.46
C SER A 101 12.87 -1.77 26.06
N ALA A 102 12.31 -2.44 25.05
CA ALA A 102 12.77 -3.72 24.52
C ALA A 102 14.13 -3.56 23.83
N SER A 103 14.32 -2.49 23.05
CA SER A 103 15.61 -2.16 22.42
C SER A 103 16.74 -1.92 23.44
N ARG A 104 16.42 -1.62 24.70
CA ARG A 104 17.39 -1.47 25.80
C ARG A 104 17.64 -2.76 26.59
N ARG A 105 16.77 -3.76 26.50
CA ARG A 105 16.82 -4.97 27.34
C ARG A 105 17.05 -6.27 26.58
N ASP A 106 16.63 -6.38 25.31
CA ASP A 106 16.69 -7.63 24.54
C ASP A 106 17.17 -7.42 23.11
N ALA A 107 18.41 -7.83 22.83
CA ALA A 107 18.94 -7.94 21.46
C ALA A 107 18.12 -8.90 20.57
N HIS A 108 17.32 -9.79 21.18
CA HIS A 108 16.47 -10.76 20.49
C HIS A 108 15.21 -10.19 19.83
N HIS A 109 14.85 -8.92 20.09
CA HIS A 109 13.66 -8.29 19.49
C HIS A 109 13.97 -7.33 18.32
N LEU A 110 15.24 -7.17 17.97
CA LEU A 110 15.65 -6.33 16.85
C LEU A 110 15.55 -7.04 15.49
N VAL A 111 15.59 -8.37 15.51
CA VAL A 111 15.50 -9.23 14.32
C VAL A 111 14.52 -10.36 14.60
N GLU A 112 13.38 -10.31 13.95
CA GLU A 112 12.38 -11.39 13.93
C GLU A 112 12.62 -12.26 12.68
N VAL A 113 12.50 -13.59 12.80
CA VAL A 113 12.64 -14.50 11.66
C VAL A 113 11.26 -14.97 11.22
N VAL A 114 10.90 -14.64 9.99
CA VAL A 114 9.69 -15.13 9.32
C VAL A 114 10.07 -16.34 8.48
N VAL A 115 9.28 -17.40 8.60
CA VAL A 115 9.49 -18.68 7.88
C VAL A 115 8.29 -18.93 6.97
N GLY A 116 8.56 -19.27 5.72
CA GLY A 116 7.56 -19.60 4.71
C GLY A 116 7.21 -18.43 3.78
N ALA A 117 6.97 -18.76 2.50
CA ALA A 117 6.68 -17.77 1.46
C ALA A 117 5.36 -17.03 1.71
N ALA A 118 4.34 -17.73 2.24
CA ALA A 118 3.04 -17.15 2.55
C ALA A 118 3.13 -16.10 3.66
N ALA A 119 3.78 -16.45 4.78
CA ALA A 119 4.00 -15.53 5.89
C ALA A 119 4.85 -14.32 5.48
N LEU A 120 5.88 -14.54 4.65
CA LEU A 120 6.69 -13.44 4.11
C LEU A 120 5.87 -12.51 3.21
N ARG A 121 5.01 -13.05 2.33
CA ARG A 121 4.13 -12.26 1.45
C ARG A 121 3.13 -11.44 2.27
N GLU A 122 2.46 -12.06 3.24
CA GLU A 122 1.52 -11.38 4.14
C GLU A 122 2.22 -10.26 4.92
N ARG A 123 3.42 -10.54 5.45
CA ARG A 123 4.21 -9.53 6.16
C ARG A 123 4.61 -8.35 5.27
N LEU A 124 5.02 -8.60 4.03
CA LEU A 124 5.36 -7.54 3.07
C LEU A 124 4.12 -6.72 2.69
N ARG A 125 2.96 -7.37 2.48
CA ARG A 125 1.68 -6.69 2.24
C ARG A 125 1.33 -5.74 3.37
N ASP A 126 1.30 -6.23 4.61
CA ASP A 126 0.98 -5.43 5.79
C ASP A 126 1.88 -4.21 5.92
N LEU A 127 3.18 -4.38 5.63
CA LEU A 127 4.16 -3.28 5.66
C LEU A 127 3.87 -2.26 4.56
N GLN A 128 3.60 -2.68 3.32
CA GLN A 128 3.27 -1.75 2.23
C GLN A 128 1.94 -1.02 2.45
N GLU A 129 0.92 -1.69 2.98
CA GLU A 129 -0.38 -1.08 3.29
C GLU A 129 -0.30 -0.08 4.45
N SER A 130 0.56 -0.34 5.43
CA SER A 130 0.75 0.55 6.59
C SER A 130 1.76 1.68 6.38
N ALA A 131 2.52 1.66 5.27
CA ALA A 131 3.52 2.66 4.93
C ALA A 131 2.93 4.07 4.84
N ARG A 132 3.67 5.06 5.38
CA ARG A 132 3.25 6.46 5.48
C ARG A 132 4.20 7.46 4.82
N GLU A 133 5.49 7.17 4.78
CA GLU A 133 6.53 8.11 4.37
C GLU A 133 7.27 7.60 3.13
N GLU A 134 7.90 6.42 3.23
CA GLU A 134 8.69 5.87 2.13
C GLU A 134 8.80 4.35 2.12
N ILE A 135 8.96 3.79 0.93
CA ILE A 135 9.24 2.38 0.68
C ILE A 135 10.46 2.29 -0.23
N LEU A 136 11.44 1.47 0.18
CA LEU A 136 12.73 1.29 -0.50
C LEU A 136 12.92 -0.18 -0.87
N TRP A 137 13.27 -0.46 -2.12
CA TRP A 137 13.41 -1.84 -2.63
C TRP A 137 14.73 -2.11 -3.33
N PHE A 138 15.31 -3.28 -3.04
CA PHE A 138 16.26 -3.98 -3.92
C PHE A 138 15.56 -5.16 -4.59
N CYS A 139 15.30 -5.02 -5.88
CA CYS A 139 14.58 -5.98 -6.70
C CYS A 139 15.59 -6.82 -7.49
N ARG A 140 15.66 -8.13 -7.21
CA ARG A 140 16.54 -9.09 -7.90
C ARG A 140 15.72 -10.07 -8.74
N ALA A 141 16.34 -10.66 -9.76
CA ALA A 141 15.71 -11.73 -10.54
C ALA A 141 15.31 -12.90 -9.62
N ASN A 142 14.29 -13.70 -9.98
CA ASN A 142 13.70 -14.74 -9.14
C ASN A 142 13.07 -14.19 -7.84
N PRO A 143 11.83 -13.67 -7.91
CA PRO A 143 11.10 -13.20 -6.74
C PRO A 143 10.85 -14.34 -5.74
N LEU A 144 11.15 -14.09 -4.47
CA LEU A 144 11.02 -15.05 -3.37
C LEU A 144 9.56 -15.27 -2.94
N ALA A 145 8.82 -14.17 -2.80
CA ALA A 145 7.49 -14.18 -2.21
C ALA A 145 6.49 -13.32 -2.97
N MET A 146 6.95 -12.46 -3.89
CA MET A 146 6.09 -11.51 -4.60
C MET A 146 6.78 -11.13 -5.90
N GLN A 147 6.11 -11.42 -7.02
CA GLN A 147 6.55 -10.95 -8.34
C GLN A 147 6.13 -9.49 -8.53
N GLY A 148 6.78 -8.75 -9.44
CA GLY A 148 6.38 -7.36 -9.72
C GLY A 148 4.91 -7.27 -10.11
N ALA A 149 4.46 -8.14 -11.02
CA ALA A 149 3.06 -8.21 -11.47
C ALA A 149 2.05 -8.62 -10.37
N GLU A 150 2.52 -9.18 -9.25
CA GLU A 150 1.67 -9.55 -8.10
C GLU A 150 1.61 -8.43 -7.04
N ASN A 151 2.42 -7.38 -7.15
CA ASN A 151 2.51 -6.30 -6.15
C ASN A 151 1.45 -5.21 -6.37
N THR A 152 0.17 -5.57 -6.18
CA THR A 152 -0.97 -4.65 -6.29
C THR A 152 -0.92 -3.48 -5.29
N GLU A 153 -0.15 -3.64 -4.23
CA GLU A 153 -0.02 -2.74 -3.08
C GLU A 153 0.81 -1.49 -3.42
N GLU A 154 1.66 -1.56 -4.45
CA GLU A 154 2.50 -0.46 -4.92
C GLU A 154 1.68 0.75 -5.35
N TYR A 155 0.66 0.55 -6.20
CA TYR A 155 -0.27 1.60 -6.58
C TYR A 155 -1.00 2.20 -5.37
N GLY A 156 -1.38 1.35 -4.42
CA GLY A 156 -2.00 1.78 -3.17
C GLY A 156 -1.09 2.67 -2.33
N ALA A 157 0.21 2.37 -2.25
CA ALA A 157 1.17 3.20 -1.52
C ALA A 157 1.45 4.54 -2.24
N LEU A 158 1.71 4.49 -3.55
CA LEU A 158 1.96 5.67 -4.38
C LEU A 158 0.76 6.62 -4.40
N SER A 159 -0.47 6.11 -4.50
CA SER A 159 -1.68 6.93 -4.47
C SER A 159 -1.93 7.61 -3.11
N ARG A 160 -1.37 7.10 -2.01
CA ARG A 160 -1.36 7.77 -0.70
C ARG A 160 -0.27 8.84 -0.59
N GLY A 161 0.59 9.00 -1.60
CA GLY A 161 1.71 9.93 -1.59
C GLY A 161 2.96 9.40 -0.88
N VAL A 162 3.06 8.09 -0.65
CA VAL A 162 4.25 7.45 -0.09
C VAL A 162 5.36 7.47 -1.14
N ARG A 163 6.58 7.91 -0.77
CA ARG A 163 7.71 7.90 -1.71
C ARG A 163 8.16 6.47 -1.98
N TYR A 164 8.25 6.08 -3.24
CA TYR A 164 8.64 4.73 -3.60
C TYR A 164 9.93 4.76 -4.42
N ARG A 165 10.99 4.12 -3.91
CA ARG A 165 12.32 4.05 -4.55
C ARG A 165 12.72 2.60 -4.74
N ALA A 166 12.88 2.15 -5.98
CA ALA A 166 13.32 0.79 -6.26
C ALA A 166 14.62 0.77 -7.08
N ILE A 167 15.52 -0.15 -6.73
CA ILE A 167 16.68 -0.50 -7.53
C ILE A 167 16.48 -1.90 -8.10
N TYR A 168 16.46 -2.00 -9.42
CA TYR A 168 16.30 -3.24 -10.17
C TYR A 168 17.66 -3.78 -10.63
N GLU A 169 17.92 -5.05 -10.32
CA GLU A 169 19.04 -5.79 -10.90
C GLU A 169 18.82 -5.99 -12.41
N ARG A 170 19.88 -5.81 -13.22
CA ARG A 170 19.77 -5.91 -14.67
C ARG A 170 19.14 -7.21 -15.16
N ALA A 171 19.45 -8.34 -14.51
CA ALA A 171 18.87 -9.63 -14.87
C ALA A 171 17.34 -9.66 -14.72
N LEU A 172 16.77 -8.89 -13.78
CA LEU A 172 15.32 -8.77 -13.62
C LEU A 172 14.70 -8.00 -14.79
N LEU A 173 15.36 -6.94 -15.27
CA LEU A 173 14.93 -6.18 -16.46
C LEU A 173 14.94 -7.03 -17.74
N GLU A 174 15.65 -8.16 -17.75
CA GLU A 174 15.66 -9.10 -18.89
C GLU A 174 14.53 -10.13 -18.81
N THR A 175 13.82 -10.24 -17.68
CA THR A 175 12.72 -11.18 -17.45
C THR A 175 11.45 -10.70 -18.17
N PRO A 176 10.77 -11.57 -18.95
CA PRO A 176 9.56 -11.18 -19.68
C PRO A 176 8.47 -10.60 -18.77
N GLY A 177 7.91 -9.45 -19.16
CA GLY A 177 6.84 -8.75 -18.43
C GLY A 177 7.31 -7.76 -17.36
N GLU A 178 8.56 -7.85 -16.90
CA GLU A 178 9.05 -6.98 -15.81
C GLU A 178 9.22 -5.52 -16.26
N LEU A 179 9.68 -5.25 -17.48
CA LEU A 179 9.78 -3.84 -17.95
C LEU A 179 8.43 -3.15 -18.05
N ASP A 180 7.35 -3.88 -18.36
CA ASP A 180 6.00 -3.30 -18.43
C ASP A 180 5.51 -2.93 -17.02
N THR A 181 5.70 -3.83 -16.04
CA THR A 181 5.41 -3.55 -14.63
C THR A 181 6.19 -2.35 -14.10
N ILE A 182 7.50 -2.28 -14.40
CA ILE A 182 8.35 -1.15 -13.97
C ILE A 182 7.92 0.14 -14.66
N ALA A 183 7.59 0.09 -15.96
CA ALA A 183 7.08 1.25 -16.66
C ALA A 183 5.74 1.75 -16.07
N GLU A 184 4.88 0.83 -15.63
CA GLU A 184 3.63 1.13 -14.94
C GLU A 184 3.89 1.78 -13.56
N GLY A 185 4.78 1.22 -12.75
CA GLY A 185 5.23 1.79 -11.47
C GLY A 185 5.77 3.22 -11.62
N ILE A 186 6.69 3.44 -12.58
CA ILE A 186 7.21 4.77 -12.89
C ILE A 186 6.08 5.73 -13.30
N SER A 187 5.07 5.25 -14.04
CA SER A 187 3.93 6.07 -14.43
C SER A 187 3.08 6.55 -13.24
N TRP A 188 3.07 5.78 -12.15
CA TRP A 188 2.42 6.11 -10.88
C TRP A 188 3.27 7.00 -9.96
N GLY A 189 4.53 7.26 -10.33
CA GLY A 189 5.45 8.11 -9.56
C GLY A 189 6.56 7.36 -8.84
N GLU A 190 6.78 6.08 -9.15
CA GLU A 190 7.92 5.31 -8.64
C GLU A 190 9.25 5.89 -9.15
N GLU A 191 10.22 6.05 -8.24
CA GLU A 191 11.59 6.36 -8.60
C GLU A 191 12.35 5.05 -8.85
N ALA A 192 12.51 4.69 -10.13
CA ALA A 192 13.21 3.47 -10.53
C ALA A 192 14.68 3.75 -10.88
N ARG A 193 15.59 2.91 -10.37
CA ARG A 193 17.00 2.86 -10.78
C ARG A 193 17.45 1.44 -11.05
N THR A 194 18.62 1.27 -11.66
CA THR A 194 19.16 -0.06 -11.97
C THR A 194 20.66 -0.17 -11.75
N LEU A 195 21.07 -1.39 -11.35
CA LEU A 195 22.46 -1.81 -11.19
C LEU A 195 22.70 -3.17 -11.86
N PRO A 196 23.94 -3.47 -12.28
CA PRO A 196 24.29 -4.77 -12.84
C PRO A 196 23.96 -5.94 -11.89
N THR A 197 24.25 -5.77 -10.60
CA THR A 197 24.10 -6.77 -9.54
C THR A 197 23.74 -6.09 -8.23
N LEU A 198 22.86 -6.71 -7.44
CA LEU A 198 22.55 -6.26 -6.09
C LEU A 198 23.05 -7.27 -5.04
N PRO A 199 23.55 -6.80 -3.88
CA PRO A 199 24.16 -7.70 -2.90
C PRO A 199 23.15 -8.59 -2.17
N VAL A 200 21.91 -8.10 -2.00
CA VAL A 200 20.82 -8.77 -1.27
C VAL A 200 19.46 -8.38 -1.86
N ARG A 201 18.41 -9.14 -1.53
CA ARG A 201 17.03 -8.66 -1.65
C ARG A 201 16.68 -7.90 -0.38
N LEU A 202 16.01 -6.76 -0.53
CA LEU A 202 15.76 -5.85 0.58
C LEU A 202 14.48 -5.08 0.34
N ALA A 203 13.64 -4.98 1.36
CA ALA A 203 12.54 -4.02 1.44
C ALA A 203 12.72 -3.20 2.72
N ILE A 204 12.53 -1.90 2.67
CA ILE A 204 12.52 -1.03 3.85
C ILE A 204 11.26 -0.16 3.80
N VAL A 205 10.54 -0.09 4.92
CA VAL A 205 9.34 0.74 5.05
C VAL A 205 9.52 1.77 6.17
N ASP A 206 9.21 3.02 5.86
CA ASP A 206 9.22 4.20 6.75
C ASP A 206 10.52 4.35 7.55
N ARG A 207 11.64 3.84 7.02
CA ARG A 207 12.95 3.77 7.70
C ARG A 207 12.86 3.13 9.09
N ALA A 208 11.85 2.30 9.32
CA ALA A 208 11.50 1.76 10.62
C ALA A 208 11.61 0.23 10.68
N THR A 209 11.38 -0.41 9.53
CA THR A 209 11.40 -1.86 9.40
C THR A 209 12.06 -2.23 8.08
N ALA A 210 13.03 -3.13 8.11
CA ALA A 210 13.58 -3.76 6.92
C ALA A 210 13.23 -5.25 6.87
N VAL A 211 13.03 -5.79 5.67
CA VAL A 211 12.82 -7.21 5.42
C VAL A 211 13.93 -7.68 4.48
N CYS A 212 14.73 -8.63 4.94
CA CYS A 212 15.83 -9.21 4.18
C CYS A 212 15.77 -10.74 4.28
N PRO A 213 15.69 -11.46 3.15
CA PRO A 213 15.82 -12.91 3.13
C PRO A 213 17.14 -13.38 3.78
N LEU A 214 17.08 -14.47 4.54
CA LEU A 214 18.25 -15.08 5.19
C LEU A 214 18.88 -16.20 4.34
N VAL A 215 18.09 -16.76 3.42
CA VAL A 215 18.51 -17.84 2.53
C VAL A 215 19.17 -17.26 1.28
N ARG A 216 20.24 -17.89 0.82
CA ARG A 216 20.94 -17.49 -0.41
C ARG A 216 20.17 -17.94 -1.65
N ASP A 217 20.42 -17.28 -2.77
CA ASP A 217 19.71 -17.54 -4.03
C ASP A 217 19.89 -18.97 -4.57
N ASP A 218 20.97 -19.65 -4.21
CA ASP A 218 21.29 -21.03 -4.62
C ASP A 218 20.56 -22.09 -3.79
N GLU A 219 20.00 -21.72 -2.65
CA GLU A 219 19.20 -22.57 -1.76
C GLU A 219 17.69 -22.34 -1.95
N LEU A 220 17.32 -21.44 -2.88
CA LEU A 220 15.94 -21.18 -3.29
C LEU A 220 15.28 -22.44 -3.89
N GLY A 221 14.20 -22.89 -3.25
CA GLY A 221 13.46 -24.10 -3.65
C GLY A 221 13.84 -25.35 -2.87
N ILE A 222 14.83 -25.28 -1.98
CA ILE A 222 15.17 -26.34 -1.02
C ILE A 222 14.66 -25.91 0.36
N GLY A 223 13.40 -26.23 0.65
CA GLY A 223 12.75 -25.89 1.92
C GLY A 223 11.97 -24.58 1.91
N GLU A 224 11.47 -24.17 3.09
CA GLU A 224 10.69 -22.94 3.26
C GLU A 224 11.61 -21.72 3.30
N PRO A 225 11.32 -20.64 2.54
CA PRO A 225 12.16 -19.45 2.56
C PRO A 225 12.08 -18.77 3.93
N THR A 226 13.21 -18.26 4.41
CA THR A 226 13.27 -17.51 5.67
C THR A 226 13.74 -16.07 5.43
N ALA A 227 13.18 -15.13 6.19
CA ALA A 227 13.54 -13.72 6.13
C ALA A 227 13.64 -13.12 7.52
N ALA A 228 14.61 -12.21 7.68
CA ALA A 228 14.77 -11.36 8.84
C ALA A 228 13.94 -10.09 8.67
N VAL A 229 13.10 -9.80 9.66
CA VAL A 229 12.43 -8.52 9.87
C VAL A 229 13.23 -7.74 10.90
N ILE A 230 13.91 -6.71 10.44
CA ILE A 230 14.83 -5.89 11.22
C ILE A 230 14.10 -4.62 11.65
N SER A 231 13.98 -4.42 12.97
CA SER A 231 13.38 -3.22 13.56
C SER A 231 14.41 -2.09 13.73
N ARG A 232 13.93 -0.89 14.07
CA ARG A 232 14.77 0.29 14.38
C ARG A 232 15.95 -0.02 15.30
N GLY A 233 17.13 0.43 14.89
CA GLY A 233 18.40 0.27 15.61
C GLY A 233 19.58 0.36 14.65
N GLN A 234 20.81 0.22 15.16
CA GLN A 234 22.03 0.38 14.36
C GLN A 234 22.13 -0.60 13.18
N LEU A 235 21.51 -1.79 13.28
CA LEU A 235 21.46 -2.73 12.18
C LEU A 235 20.59 -2.19 11.03
N LEU A 236 19.44 -1.60 11.34
CA LEU A 236 18.60 -0.93 10.34
C LEU A 236 19.33 0.27 9.74
N ASP A 237 20.04 1.06 10.55
CA ASP A 237 20.83 2.19 10.05
C ASP A 237 21.91 1.74 9.05
N ALA A 238 22.57 0.61 9.32
CA ALA A 238 23.53 0.03 8.39
C ALA A 238 22.87 -0.47 7.08
N VAL A 239 21.68 -1.07 7.18
CA VAL A 239 20.89 -1.51 6.02
C VAL A 239 20.38 -0.32 5.19
N LEU A 240 19.98 0.77 5.84
CA LEU A 240 19.64 2.03 5.18
C LEU A 240 20.86 2.63 4.47
N ALA A 241 22.02 2.66 5.13
CA ALA A 241 23.25 3.15 4.51
C ALA A 241 23.66 2.30 3.29
N LEU A 242 23.45 0.98 3.34
CA LEU A 242 23.63 0.10 2.19
C LEU A 242 22.72 0.52 1.03
N PHE A 243 21.43 0.77 1.30
CA PHE A 243 20.48 1.23 0.29
C PHE A 243 20.91 2.56 -0.34
N GLU A 244 21.18 3.58 0.48
CA GLU A 244 21.53 4.92 -0.01
C GLU A 244 22.82 4.89 -0.84
N SER A 245 23.84 4.13 -0.42
CA SER A 245 25.08 3.97 -1.19
C SER A 245 24.83 3.34 -2.57
N HIS A 246 24.00 2.30 -2.65
CA HIS A 246 23.67 1.69 -3.93
C HIS A 246 22.79 2.59 -4.78
N TRP A 247 21.91 3.37 -4.16
CA TRP A 247 21.07 4.33 -4.86
C TRP A 247 21.89 5.38 -5.59
N GLU A 248 22.90 5.95 -4.93
CA GLU A 248 23.81 6.95 -5.52
C GLU A 248 24.57 6.40 -6.74
N MET A 249 24.94 5.12 -6.71
CA MET A 249 25.62 4.45 -7.82
C MET A 249 24.68 3.98 -8.94
N ALA A 250 23.39 3.82 -8.66
CA ALA A 250 22.43 3.25 -9.59
C ALA A 250 22.05 4.23 -10.71
N THR A 251 21.83 3.68 -11.91
CA THR A 251 21.43 4.45 -13.09
C THR A 251 19.90 4.68 -13.08
N PRO A 252 19.41 5.90 -13.23
CA PRO A 252 17.97 6.16 -13.34
C PRO A 252 17.31 5.48 -14.54
N VAL A 253 16.11 4.95 -14.32
CA VAL A 253 15.20 4.46 -15.37
C VAL A 253 14.03 5.45 -15.43
N THR A 254 13.87 6.17 -16.54
CA THR A 254 12.96 7.31 -16.61
C THR A 254 11.91 7.15 -17.71
N MET A 255 10.65 7.42 -17.34
CA MET A 255 9.52 7.68 -18.22
C MET A 255 8.99 9.05 -17.80
N HIS A 256 8.83 10.01 -18.71
CA HIS A 256 8.45 11.37 -18.30
C HIS A 256 6.93 11.51 -18.20
N SER A 257 6.39 11.38 -16.99
CA SER A 257 5.01 11.78 -16.69
C SER A 257 4.98 13.21 -16.14
N GLY A 258 5.03 14.21 -17.03
CA GLY A 258 4.42 15.53 -16.73
C GLY A 258 5.21 16.62 -16.00
N GLY A 259 6.52 16.80 -16.24
CA GLY A 259 7.27 18.04 -15.90
C GLY A 259 7.79 18.75 -17.15
N GLU A 260 8.14 20.05 -17.10
CA GLU A 260 8.53 20.83 -18.29
C GLU A 260 9.55 20.10 -19.20
N PRO A 261 9.34 20.13 -20.53
CA PRO A 261 10.22 19.44 -21.46
C PRO A 261 11.61 20.07 -21.37
N ALA A 262 12.59 19.30 -20.88
CA ALA A 262 13.98 19.52 -21.24
C ALA A 262 14.08 19.27 -22.76
N THR A 263 13.76 20.30 -23.54
CA THR A 263 13.77 20.41 -25.01
C THR A 263 13.08 19.24 -25.71
N GLY A 264 11.87 19.43 -26.26
CA GLY A 264 11.04 18.41 -26.93
C GLY A 264 11.65 17.76 -28.20
N VAL A 265 12.80 17.12 -28.06
CA VAL A 265 13.59 16.46 -29.10
C VAL A 265 13.34 14.95 -29.10
N LEU A 266 12.99 14.38 -27.95
CA LEU A 266 12.75 12.95 -27.73
C LEU A 266 11.32 12.70 -27.25
N ASP A 267 10.68 11.67 -27.80
CA ASP A 267 9.43 11.14 -27.24
C ASP A 267 9.68 10.26 -26.00
N ASP A 268 8.62 9.95 -25.24
CA ASP A 268 8.73 9.19 -23.99
C ASP A 268 9.30 7.77 -24.22
N HIS A 269 8.94 7.14 -25.34
CA HIS A 269 9.45 5.83 -25.69
C HIS A 269 10.94 5.86 -26.06
N GLU A 270 11.41 6.93 -26.69
CA GLU A 270 12.81 7.17 -27.00
C GLU A 270 13.63 7.44 -25.75
N ARG A 271 13.07 8.17 -24.80
CA ARG A 271 13.71 8.43 -23.50
C ARG A 271 13.82 7.15 -22.67
N PHE A 272 12.77 6.35 -22.62
CA PHE A 272 12.80 5.03 -21.98
C PHE A 272 13.79 4.08 -22.65
N LEU A 273 13.79 4.02 -23.98
CA LEU A 273 14.76 3.24 -24.74
C LEU A 273 16.20 3.66 -24.40
N LEU A 274 16.44 4.97 -24.28
CA LEU A 274 17.73 5.53 -23.94
C LEU A 274 18.13 5.20 -22.49
N SER A 275 17.21 5.28 -21.53
CA SER A 275 17.49 4.86 -20.14
C SER A 275 17.80 3.37 -20.05
N LEU A 276 17.10 2.51 -20.79
CA LEU A 276 17.39 1.07 -20.87
C LEU A 276 18.75 0.79 -21.54
N LEU A 277 19.12 1.57 -22.55
CA LEU A 277 20.44 1.49 -23.17
C LEU A 277 21.54 1.85 -22.17
N VAL A 278 21.39 2.94 -21.42
CA VAL A 278 22.38 3.38 -20.41
C VAL A 278 22.41 2.40 -19.23
N ALA A 279 21.28 1.82 -18.86
CA ALA A 279 21.19 0.70 -17.92
C ALA A 279 21.93 -0.57 -18.39
N GLY A 280 22.30 -0.65 -19.66
CA GLY A 280 23.02 -1.79 -20.25
C GLY A 280 22.12 -2.98 -20.56
N VAL A 281 20.81 -2.76 -20.73
CA VAL A 281 19.88 -3.82 -21.12
C VAL A 281 20.10 -4.19 -22.60
N PRO A 282 20.21 -5.48 -22.96
CA PRO A 282 20.44 -5.87 -24.35
C PRO A 282 19.26 -5.56 -25.27
N ASP A 283 19.52 -5.11 -26.51
CA ASP A 283 18.49 -4.81 -27.52
C ASP A 283 17.49 -5.96 -27.77
N LYS A 284 17.94 -7.22 -27.61
CA LYS A 284 17.07 -8.39 -27.75
C LYS A 284 16.02 -8.42 -26.64
N SER A 285 16.43 -8.12 -25.40
CA SER A 285 15.54 -8.08 -24.23
C SER A 285 14.58 -6.91 -24.34
N ILE A 286 15.08 -5.72 -24.71
CA ILE A 286 14.26 -4.53 -24.99
C ILE A 286 13.21 -4.82 -26.06
N ALA A 287 13.61 -5.43 -27.19
CA ALA A 287 12.70 -5.77 -28.28
C ALA A 287 11.61 -6.75 -27.85
N SER A 288 11.99 -7.83 -27.14
CA SER A 288 11.06 -8.85 -26.68
C SER A 288 9.99 -8.30 -25.74
N GLN A 289 10.36 -7.36 -24.88
CA GLN A 289 9.46 -6.84 -23.85
C GLN A 289 8.59 -5.70 -24.37
N LEU A 290 9.14 -4.79 -25.18
CA LEU A 290 8.35 -3.75 -25.84
C LEU A 290 7.45 -4.28 -26.98
N GLY A 291 7.42 -5.59 -27.24
CA GLY A 291 6.61 -6.19 -28.31
C GLY A 291 6.99 -5.72 -29.73
N ILE A 292 8.24 -5.27 -29.93
CA ILE A 292 8.72 -4.74 -31.22
C ILE A 292 9.89 -5.55 -31.77
N SER A 293 10.14 -5.43 -33.07
CA SER A 293 11.30 -6.10 -33.68
C SER A 293 12.62 -5.46 -33.23
N ARG A 294 13.70 -6.27 -33.16
CA ARG A 294 15.07 -5.77 -32.93
C ARG A 294 15.48 -4.70 -33.95
N ARG A 295 14.95 -4.77 -35.18
CA ARG A 295 15.16 -3.76 -36.22
C ARG A 295 14.51 -2.43 -35.86
N THR A 296 13.35 -2.45 -35.21
CA THR A 296 12.67 -1.24 -34.72
C THR A 296 13.48 -0.57 -33.61
N VAL A 297 14.02 -1.36 -32.67
CA VAL A 297 14.93 -0.87 -31.62
C VAL A 297 16.16 -0.22 -32.26
N GLN A 298 16.86 -0.94 -33.16
CA GLN A 298 18.05 -0.41 -33.83
C GLN A 298 17.74 0.87 -34.61
N ARG A 299 16.64 0.91 -35.37
CA ARG A 299 16.22 2.11 -36.12
C ARG A 299 15.99 3.32 -35.20
N ARG A 300 15.40 3.12 -34.02
CA ARG A 300 15.22 4.20 -33.03
C ARG A 300 16.57 4.64 -32.46
N LEU A 301 17.45 3.70 -32.10
CA LEU A 301 18.81 4.03 -31.66
C LEU A 301 19.59 4.80 -32.73
N ASP A 302 19.51 4.41 -34.00
CA ASP A 302 20.18 5.10 -35.11
C ASP A 302 19.68 6.54 -35.25
N ARG A 303 18.36 6.78 -35.10
CA ARG A 303 17.80 8.13 -35.05
C ARG A 303 18.35 8.93 -33.87
N LEU A 304 18.44 8.34 -32.68
CA LEU A 304 19.01 8.98 -31.48
C LEU A 304 20.49 9.33 -31.67
N MET A 305 21.25 8.45 -32.31
CA MET A 305 22.65 8.65 -32.65
C MET A 305 22.84 9.82 -33.62
N VAL A 306 22.00 9.91 -34.66
CA VAL A 306 21.97 11.05 -35.60
C VAL A 306 21.64 12.35 -34.85
N LEU A 307 20.60 12.35 -34.01
CA LEU A 307 20.24 13.51 -33.19
C LEU A 307 21.37 13.91 -32.23
N ALA A 308 22.09 12.93 -31.69
CA ALA A 308 23.18 13.17 -30.77
C ALA A 308 24.49 13.61 -31.47
N GLY A 309 24.58 13.42 -32.79
CA GLY A 309 25.79 13.70 -33.59
C GLY A 309 26.90 12.67 -33.36
N VAL A 310 26.55 11.41 -33.10
CA VAL A 310 27.49 10.32 -32.82
C VAL A 310 27.12 9.08 -33.63
N ASP A 311 28.08 8.19 -33.81
CA ASP A 311 27.96 6.94 -34.57
C ASP A 311 28.26 5.69 -33.70
N THR A 312 28.46 5.89 -32.39
CA THR A 312 28.66 4.80 -31.42
C THR A 312 27.63 4.85 -30.29
N ARG A 313 27.27 3.67 -29.76
CA ARG A 313 26.40 3.55 -28.57
C ARG A 313 26.99 4.26 -27.36
N THR A 314 28.29 4.09 -27.10
CA THR A 314 28.99 4.77 -26.00
C THR A 314 28.94 6.28 -26.17
N GLY A 315 29.10 6.78 -27.39
CA GLY A 315 28.91 8.19 -27.71
C GLY A 315 27.48 8.67 -27.43
N LEU A 316 26.47 7.85 -27.76
CA LEU A 316 25.07 8.16 -27.48
C LEU A 316 24.81 8.25 -25.97
N SER A 317 25.29 7.29 -25.18
CA SER A 317 25.16 7.30 -23.71
C SER A 317 25.83 8.53 -23.09
N TYR A 318 27.04 8.90 -23.54
CA TYR A 318 27.74 10.10 -23.07
C TYR A 318 26.97 11.38 -23.42
N GLN A 319 26.47 11.49 -24.64
CA GLN A 319 25.71 12.65 -25.09
C GLN A 319 24.35 12.77 -24.41
N ALA A 320 23.69 11.66 -24.13
CA ALA A 320 22.45 11.61 -23.38
C ALA A 320 22.60 12.23 -21.99
N ALA A 321 23.61 11.80 -21.23
CA ALA A 321 23.92 12.36 -19.92
C ALA A 321 24.31 13.84 -20.01
N ARG A 322 25.19 14.20 -20.96
CA ARG A 322 25.66 15.59 -21.13
C ARG A 322 24.54 16.56 -21.51
N ARG A 323 23.52 16.10 -22.25
CA ARG A 323 22.39 16.91 -22.70
C ARG A 323 21.16 16.80 -21.78
N ASN A 324 21.27 16.14 -20.63
CA ASN A 324 20.16 15.88 -19.70
C ASN A 324 18.94 15.23 -20.40
N TRP A 325 19.20 14.27 -21.30
CA TRP A 325 18.14 13.44 -21.89
C TRP A 325 17.68 12.36 -20.91
N ILE A 326 18.51 12.03 -19.92
CA ILE A 326 18.32 11.07 -18.85
C ILE A 326 18.85 11.67 -17.54
#